data_AF-A0A9E1I2T4-F1
#
_entry.id   AF-A0A9E1I2T4-F1
#
_cell.length_a   1.000
_cell.length_b   1.000
_cell.length_c   1.000
_cell.angle_alpha   90.00
_cell.angle_beta   90.00
_cell.angle_gamma   90.00
#
_symmetry.space_group_name_H-M   'P 1'
#
loop_
_entity.id
_entity.type
_entity.pdbx_description
1 polymer ?
#
loop_
_entity_poly.entity_id
_entity_poly.type
_entity_poly.pdbx_seq_one_letter_code
_entity_poly.pdbx_strand_id
1 'polypeptide(L)'
;MKGIGRLLEKKYGELCFGLVGGIAYFLIILGFILEHTQNGGGLLAFFVAPLFICFPAIILIKLERDMREKERYGGVNALIWAHIVLFIIALITAVEMFI
;
A
#
# COMPACT_ATOMS: atom_id res chain seq x y z
N MET A 1 -27.43 -13.39 5.46
CA MET A 1 -27.52 -12.86 6.85
C MET A 1 -28.73 -11.92 7.03
N LYS A 2 -29.15 -11.57 8.26
CA LYS A 2 -30.14 -10.50 8.56
C LYS A 2 -29.41 -9.31 9.21
N GLY A 3 -29.72 -8.07 8.80
CA GLY A 3 -29.11 -6.83 9.33
C GLY A 3 -28.08 -6.17 8.39
N ILE A 4 -27.28 -5.23 8.91
CA ILE A 4 -26.24 -4.45 8.19
C ILE A 4 -25.28 -5.35 7.38
N GLY A 5 -25.07 -6.60 7.80
CA GLY A 5 -24.28 -7.58 7.06
C GLY A 5 -24.76 -7.89 5.63
N ARG A 6 -26.01 -7.58 5.26
CA ARG A 6 -26.47 -7.66 3.85
C ARG A 6 -25.83 -6.61 2.93
N LEU A 7 -25.35 -5.49 3.48
CA LEU A 7 -24.57 -4.51 2.70
C LEU A 7 -23.24 -5.10 2.23
N LEU A 8 -22.66 -6.02 3.02
CA LEU A 8 -21.41 -6.71 2.68
C LEU A 8 -21.63 -7.84 1.65
N GLU A 9 -22.85 -8.32 1.45
CA GLU A 9 -23.17 -9.34 0.41
C GLU A 9 -23.12 -8.74 -1.01
N LYS A 10 -23.18 -7.41 -1.15
CA LYS A 10 -23.06 -6.71 -2.44
C LYS A 10 -21.63 -6.22 -2.61
N LYS A 11 -20.99 -6.56 -3.74
CA LYS A 11 -19.61 -6.14 -4.09
C LYS A 11 -19.36 -4.63 -3.88
N TYR A 12 -20.34 -3.79 -4.20
CA TYR A 12 -20.26 -2.33 -3.98
C TYR A 12 -20.40 -1.92 -2.52
N GLY A 13 -21.23 -2.62 -1.73
CA GLY A 13 -21.42 -2.31 -0.32
C GLY A 13 -20.24 -2.76 0.54
N GLU A 14 -19.59 -3.87 0.18
CA GLU A 14 -18.30 -4.26 0.75
C GLU A 14 -17.19 -3.25 0.42
N LEU A 15 -17.13 -2.79 -0.84
CA LEU A 15 -16.16 -1.78 -1.27
C LEU A 15 -16.34 -0.44 -0.54
N CYS A 16 -17.58 0.05 -0.44
CA CYS A 16 -17.89 1.30 0.26
C CYS A 16 -17.61 1.17 1.76
N PHE A 17 -17.95 0.04 2.38
CA PHE A 17 -17.69 -0.17 3.80
C PHE A 17 -16.20 -0.25 4.11
N GLY A 18 -15.42 -0.96 3.28
CA GLY A 18 -13.97 -1.02 3.40
C GLY A 18 -13.29 0.33 3.18
N LEU A 19 -13.77 1.13 2.22
CA LEU A 19 -13.25 2.46 1.96
C LEU A 19 -13.54 3.43 3.12
N VAL A 20 -14.78 3.49 3.59
CA VAL A 20 -15.17 4.38 4.69
C VAL A 20 -14.48 3.98 5.99
N GLY A 21 -14.42 2.68 6.30
CA GLY A 21 -13.71 2.17 7.46
C GLY A 21 -12.21 2.44 7.40
N GLY A 22 -11.59 2.20 6.24
CA GLY A 22 -10.17 2.49 6.01
C GLY A 22 -9.83 3.97 6.19
N ILE A 23 -10.65 4.88 5.65
CA ILE A 23 -10.46 6.33 5.81
C ILE A 23 -10.63 6.74 7.28
N ALA A 24 -11.66 6.22 7.97
CA ALA A 24 -11.90 6.55 9.38
C ALA A 24 -10.72 6.13 10.27
N TYR A 25 -10.21 4.90 10.10
CA TYR A 25 -9.05 4.42 10.85
C TYR A 25 -7.79 5.21 10.52
N PHE A 26 -7.58 5.55 9.24
CA PHE A 26 -6.46 6.38 8.82
C PHE A 26 -6.46 7.74 9.52
N LEU A 27 -7.62 8.43 9.56
CA LEU A 27 -7.73 9.76 10.17
C LEU A 27 -7.50 9.73 11.68
N ILE A 28 -7.99 8.70 12.38
CA ILE A 28 -7.80 8.54 13.84
C ILE A 28 -6.31 8.32 14.16
N ILE A 29 -5.65 7.42 13.44
CA ILE A 29 -4.23 7.11 13.66
C ILE A 29 -3.36 8.32 13.27
N LEU A 30 -3.68 8.98 12.16
CA LEU A 30 -3.01 10.20 11.73
C LEU A 30 -3.13 11.32 12.79
N GLY A 31 -4.33 11.55 13.32
CA GLY A 31 -4.56 12.53 14.38
C GLY A 31 -3.75 12.22 15.64
N PHE A 32 -3.73 10.95 16.04
CA PHE A 32 -2.94 10.50 17.20
C PHE A 32 -1.43 10.73 17.01
N ILE A 33 -0.89 10.41 15.83
CA ILE A 33 0.52 10.62 15.49
C ILE A 33 0.88 12.11 15.56
N LEU A 34 0.03 12.99 15.01
CA LEU A 34 0.25 14.43 14.99
C LEU A 34 0.18 15.06 16.38
N GLU A 35 -0.71 14.55 17.26
CA GLU A 35 -0.94 15.12 18.59
C GLU A 35 0.09 14.65 19.63
N HIS A 36 0.62 13.42 19.52
CA HIS A 36 1.43 12.79 20.57
C HIS A 36 2.92 12.62 20.24
N THR A 37 3.39 13.10 19.09
CA THR A 37 4.79 12.94 18.68
C THR A 37 5.49 14.30 18.53
N GLN A 38 6.46 14.63 19.40
CA GLN A 38 7.25 15.86 19.28
C GLN A 38 8.07 15.93 17.96
N ASN A 39 8.36 14.77 17.35
CA ASN A 39 8.93 14.60 16.01
C ASN A 39 7.89 13.99 15.04
N GLY A 40 6.72 14.61 14.88
CA GLY A 40 5.59 14.12 14.09
C GLY A 40 5.90 13.61 12.68
N GLY A 41 7.04 13.97 12.09
CA GLY A 41 7.47 13.45 10.77
C GLY A 41 7.89 11.98 10.76
N GLY A 42 8.52 11.44 11.81
CA GLY A 42 9.10 10.10 11.79
C GLY A 42 8.07 8.97 11.85
N LEU A 43 7.14 9.06 12.82
CA LEU A 43 6.03 8.10 12.95
C LEU A 43 5.05 8.20 11.77
N LEU A 44 4.85 9.43 11.26
CA LEU A 44 4.02 9.66 10.08
C LEU A 44 4.64 9.02 8.83
N ALA A 45 5.95 9.18 8.63
CA ALA A 45 6.66 8.52 7.55
C ALA A 45 6.58 6.99 7.67
N PHE A 46 6.70 6.43 8.89
CA PHE A 46 6.52 4.97 9.11
C PHE A 46 5.10 4.49 8.84
N PHE A 47 4.09 5.29 9.19
CA PHE A 47 2.69 4.95 8.95
C PHE A 47 2.31 4.98 7.46
N VAL A 48 2.86 5.93 6.70
CA VAL A 48 2.53 6.12 5.27
C VAL A 48 3.50 5.40 4.33
N ALA A 49 4.72 5.05 4.77
CA ALA A 49 5.70 4.30 3.96
C ALA A 49 5.15 2.97 3.39
N PRO A 50 4.41 2.13 4.15
CA PRO A 50 3.81 0.92 3.59
C PRO A 50 2.85 1.22 2.43
N LEU A 51 2.13 2.34 2.45
CA LEU A 51 1.25 2.72 1.36
C LEU A 51 2.04 3.05 0.09
N PHE A 52 3.11 3.84 0.21
CA PHE A 52 3.95 4.21 -0.94
C PHE A 52 4.83 3.07 -1.45
N ILE A 53 5.14 2.05 -0.64
CA ILE A 53 5.96 0.90 -1.03
C ILE A 53 5.08 -0.25 -1.56
N CYS A 54 4.02 -0.62 -0.81
CA CYS A 54 3.18 -1.76 -1.18
C CYS A 54 2.24 -1.44 -2.35
N PHE A 55 1.79 -0.19 -2.52
CA PHE A 55 0.87 0.15 -3.60
C PHE A 55 1.51 0.03 -5.00
N PRO A 56 2.72 0.58 -5.26
CA PRO A 56 3.44 0.32 -6.50
C PRO A 56 3.80 -1.16 -6.68
N ALA A 57 4.16 -1.87 -5.60
CA ALA A 57 4.43 -3.30 -5.65
C ALA A 57 3.23 -4.11 -6.17
N ILE A 58 2.03 -3.83 -5.68
CA ILE A 58 0.79 -4.49 -6.14
C ILE A 58 0.50 -4.18 -7.62
N ILE A 59 0.73 -2.94 -8.06
CA ILE A 59 0.58 -2.54 -9.47
C ILE A 59 1.57 -3.30 -10.36
N LEU A 60 2.82 -3.40 -9.92
CA LEU A 60 3.88 -4.08 -10.67
C LEU A 60 3.65 -5.59 -10.74
N ILE A 61 3.17 -6.24 -9.68
CA ILE A 61 2.75 -7.66 -9.71
C ILE A 61 1.58 -7.87 -10.69
N LYS A 62 0.60 -6.96 -10.72
CA LYS A 62 -0.50 -7.02 -11.70
C LYS A 62 -0.01 -6.86 -13.14
N LEU A 63 0.94 -5.94 -13.36
CA LEU A 63 1.52 -5.68 -14.67
C LEU A 63 2.38 -6.86 -15.15
N GLU A 64 3.16 -7.47 -14.24
CA GLU A 64 3.92 -8.69 -14.51
C GLU A 64 2.98 -9.83 -14.93
N ARG A 65 1.88 -10.03 -14.20
CA ARG A 65 0.90 -11.07 -14.49
C ARG A 65 0.27 -10.88 -15.87
N ASP A 66 -0.14 -9.67 -16.22
CA ASP A 66 -0.69 -9.33 -17.54
C ASP A 66 0.33 -9.53 -18.68
N MET A 67 1.60 -9.19 -18.44
CA MET A 67 2.68 -9.38 -19.40
C MET A 67 3.06 -10.84 -19.60
N ARG A 68 2.96 -11.66 -18.55
CA ARG A 68 3.16 -13.11 -18.60
C ARG A 68 2.03 -13.82 -19.34
N GLU A 69 0.78 -13.40 -19.13
CA GLU A 69 -0.39 -13.88 -19.88
C GLU A 69 -0.30 -13.57 -21.39
N LYS A 70 0.42 -12.50 -21.77
CA LYS A 70 0.68 -12.09 -23.16
C LYS A 70 1.99 -12.63 -23.73
N GLU A 71 2.67 -13.54 -23.04
CA GLU A 71 3.96 -14.15 -23.43
C GLU A 71 5.09 -13.12 -23.69
N ARG A 72 5.02 -11.92 -23.10
CA ARG A 72 6.02 -10.85 -23.28
C ARG A 72 7.15 -10.95 -22.26
N TYR A 73 7.88 -12.06 -22.28
CA TYR A 73 8.91 -12.40 -21.28
C TYR A 73 10.07 -11.39 -21.19
N GLY A 74 10.42 -10.70 -22.28
CA GLY A 74 11.43 -9.62 -22.25
C GLY A 74 11.00 -8.42 -21.40
N GLY A 75 9.71 -8.08 -21.42
CA GLY A 75 9.16 -7.00 -20.59
C GLY A 75 9.03 -7.40 -19.12
N VAL A 76 8.74 -8.68 -18.85
CA VAL A 76 8.72 -9.24 -17.48
C VAL A 76 10.09 -9.15 -16.83
N ASN A 77 11.16 -9.55 -17.54
CA ASN A 77 12.52 -9.50 -16.99
C ASN A 77 12.99 -8.07 -16.67
N ALA A 78 12.66 -7.11 -17.54
CA ALA A 78 12.94 -5.69 -17.29
C ALA A 78 12.17 -5.15 -16.07
N LEU A 79 10.91 -5.59 -15.90
CA LEU A 79 10.07 -5.19 -14.78
C LEU A 79 10.60 -5.70 -13.44
N ILE A 80 11.03 -6.96 -13.40
CA ILE A 80 11.63 -7.59 -12.21
C ILE A 80 12.93 -6.87 -11.83
N TRP A 81 13.77 -6.55 -12.81
CA TRP A 81 14.99 -5.78 -12.57
C TRP A 81 14.71 -4.39 -11.99
N ALA A 82 13.74 -3.66 -12.55
CA ALA A 82 13.32 -2.38 -12.01
C ALA A 82 12.80 -2.50 -10.58
N HIS A 83 12.07 -3.59 -10.27
CA HIS A 83 11.56 -3.88 -8.93
C HIS A 83 12.68 -4.10 -7.90
N ILE A 84 13.69 -4.90 -8.26
CA ILE A 84 14.85 -5.18 -7.41
C ILE A 84 15.62 -3.88 -7.11
N VAL A 85 15.85 -3.04 -8.13
CA VAL A 85 16.54 -1.76 -7.94
C VAL A 85 15.76 -0.84 -7.00
N LEU A 86 14.44 -0.70 -7.20
CA LEU A 86 13.59 0.11 -6.32
C LEU A 86 13.56 -0.43 -4.89
N PHE A 87 13.54 -1.75 -4.71
CA PHE A 87 13.60 -2.39 -3.40
C PHE A 87 14.91 -2.08 -2.68
N ILE A 88 16.05 -2.15 -3.37
CA ILE A 88 17.36 -1.82 -2.79
C ILE A 88 17.41 -0.35 -2.36
N ILE A 89 16.94 0.57 -3.21
CA ILE A 89 16.87 2.01 -2.88
C ILE A 89 16.00 2.24 -1.65
N ALA A 90 14.80 1.63 -1.62
CA ALA A 90 13.89 1.74 -0.49
C ALA A 90 14.51 1.20 0.81
N LEU A 91 15.26 0.10 0.73
CA LEU A 91 15.93 -0.51 1.89
C LEU A 91 17.04 0.40 2.45
N ILE A 92 17.83 1.03 1.58
CA ILE A 92 18.87 2.01 1.98
C ILE A 92 18.22 3.22 2.67
N THR A 93 17.21 3.83 2.04
CA THR A 93 16.51 4.99 2.60
C THR A 93 15.81 4.67 3.92
N ALA A 94 15.26 3.46 4.07
CA ALA A 94 14.68 3.02 5.32
C ALA A 94 15.74 2.92 6.43
N VAL A 95 16.89 2.30 6.16
CA VAL A 95 17.99 2.20 7.14
C VAL A 95 18.48 3.58 7.58
N GLU A 96 18.64 4.53 6.66
CA GLU A 96 19.04 5.91 6.98
C GLU A 96 18.02 6.66 7.84
N MET A 97 16.73 6.32 7.74
CA MET A 97 15.68 6.93 8.56
C MET A 97 15.69 6.45 10.03
N PHE A 98 16.33 5.32 10.32
CA PHE A 98 16.35 4.68 11.65
C PHE A 98 17.70 4.78 12.38
N ILE A 99 18.76 5.29 11.72
CA ILE A 99 20.06 5.64 12.32
C ILE A 99 20.03 7.10 12.75
#